data_AF-A0A3P6BRK8-F1
#
_entry.id   AF-A0A3P6BRK8-F1
#
_cell.length_a   1.000
_cell.length_b   1.000
_cell.length_c   1.000
_cell.angle_alpha   90.00
_cell.angle_beta   90.00
_cell.angle_gamma   90.00
#
_symmetry.space_group_name_H-M   'P 1'
#
loop_
_entity.id
_entity.type
_entity.pdbx_description
1 polymer ?
#
loop_
_entity_poly.entity_id
_entity_poly.type
_entity_poly.pdbx_seq_one_letter_code
_entity_poly.pdbx_strand_id
1 'polypeptide(L)'
;MSSFIPSDYKALDLSGDNYLDWAINTSAVLKSKGLGKCIKYGNDTLACERHRAIMIMRHHLCEDLRDEFGYVNDPHNLWLFLNSRFCEPLLHESKKKWEALRFKDYESMDNYHSDLMRITYSLRLCGELVTNEDLLNKNRDTFHSEEVLLSHQAKGFTTYYDLFSYLLDIEQKKQKRMDNIRRFNDIMEIYYEVLDSEMKIPEANKATFDKKRSEEDSEWTLMDHEVGLYIE
;
A
#
# COMPACT_ATOMS: atom_id res chain seq x y z
N MET A 1 16.64 -32.55 31.72
CA MET A 1 16.65 -31.08 31.63
C MET A 1 16.76 -30.72 30.16
N SER A 2 15.66 -30.27 29.55
CA SER A 2 15.63 -29.89 28.13
C SER A 2 16.26 -28.50 27.99
N SER A 3 17.42 -28.39 27.37
CA SER A 3 17.95 -27.10 26.96
C SER A 3 17.08 -26.60 25.80
N PHE A 4 16.16 -25.67 26.09
CA PHE A 4 15.48 -24.91 25.05
C PHE A 4 16.55 -24.12 24.29
N ILE A 5 16.94 -24.63 23.13
CA ILE A 5 17.60 -23.80 22.12
C ILE A 5 16.56 -22.72 21.77
N PRO A 6 16.87 -21.43 21.89
CA PRO A 6 15.96 -20.37 21.48
C PRO A 6 15.54 -20.61 20.04
N SER A 7 14.24 -20.68 19.78
CA SER A 7 13.70 -20.81 18.44
C SER A 7 14.20 -19.64 17.57
N ASP A 8 14.71 -19.93 16.37
CA ASP A 8 15.28 -18.93 15.45
C ASP A 8 14.25 -17.88 14.98
N TYR A 9 12.95 -18.12 15.20
CA TYR A 9 11.82 -17.22 14.93
C TYR A 9 10.63 -17.53 15.86
N LYS A 10 9.65 -16.63 15.92
CA LYS A 10 8.48 -16.77 16.80
C LYS A 10 7.62 -17.98 16.39
N ALA A 11 7.11 -18.70 17.37
CA ALA A 11 6.12 -19.75 17.15
C ALA A 11 4.80 -19.15 16.64
N LEU A 12 4.08 -19.89 15.79
CA LEU A 12 2.75 -19.52 15.31
C LEU A 12 1.80 -19.40 16.50
N ASP A 13 1.17 -18.23 16.64
CA ASP A 13 0.19 -17.97 17.68
C ASP A 13 -1.24 -18.37 17.24
N LEU A 14 -2.16 -18.36 18.20
CA LEU A 14 -3.55 -18.73 17.96
C LEU A 14 -4.33 -17.73 17.09
N SER A 15 -3.95 -16.44 17.11
CA SER A 15 -4.60 -15.42 16.26
C SER A 15 -4.19 -15.59 14.80
N GLY A 16 -2.98 -16.08 14.54
CA GLY A 16 -2.43 -16.23 13.21
C GLY A 16 -1.86 -14.93 12.65
N ASP A 17 -1.72 -13.88 13.47
CA ASP A 17 -1.20 -12.58 13.02
C ASP A 17 0.23 -12.71 12.48
N ASN A 18 1.00 -13.65 13.03
CA ASN A 18 2.36 -13.94 12.60
C ASN A 18 2.47 -15.10 11.59
N TYR A 19 1.34 -15.57 11.02
CA TYR A 19 1.31 -16.75 10.14
C TYR A 19 2.23 -16.61 8.92
N LEU A 20 2.23 -15.45 8.27
CA LEU A 20 3.06 -15.21 7.08
C LEU A 20 4.56 -15.31 7.39
N ASP A 21 4.99 -14.71 8.50
CA ASP A 21 6.38 -14.81 8.96
C ASP A 21 6.72 -16.25 9.35
N TRP A 22 5.82 -16.94 10.05
CA TRP A 22 5.99 -18.33 10.41
C TRP A 22 6.13 -19.23 9.18
N ALA A 23 5.28 -19.06 8.17
CA ALA A 23 5.27 -19.87 6.96
C ALA A 23 6.59 -19.69 6.18
N ILE A 24 7.06 -18.46 6.00
CA ILE A 24 8.33 -18.17 5.33
C ILE A 24 9.49 -18.84 6.06
N ASN A 25 9.61 -18.60 7.37
CA ASN A 25 10.73 -19.11 8.16
C ASN A 25 10.72 -20.63 8.26
N THR A 26 9.55 -21.24 8.51
CA THR A 26 9.40 -22.70 8.55
C THR A 26 9.75 -23.33 7.21
N SER A 27 9.27 -22.76 6.10
CA SER A 27 9.60 -23.21 4.75
C SER A 27 11.10 -23.11 4.46
N ALA A 28 11.74 -22.02 4.87
CA ALA A 28 13.18 -21.82 4.72
C ALA A 28 14.00 -22.83 5.54
N VAL A 29 13.61 -23.08 6.79
CA VAL A 29 14.26 -24.08 7.67
C VAL A 29 14.10 -25.50 7.12
N LEU A 30 12.92 -25.85 6.61
CA LEU A 30 12.71 -27.15 5.98
C LEU A 30 13.58 -27.28 4.72
N LYS A 31 13.66 -26.25 3.87
CA LYS A 31 14.51 -26.25 2.66
C LYS A 31 15.99 -26.38 3.00
N SER A 32 16.50 -25.63 3.98
CA SER A 32 17.92 -25.68 4.37
C SER A 32 18.34 -27.05 4.92
N LYS A 33 17.37 -27.80 5.48
CA LYS A 33 17.56 -29.18 5.97
C LYS A 33 17.25 -30.27 4.93
N GLY A 34 16.96 -29.90 3.68
CA GLY A 34 16.59 -30.84 2.62
C GLY A 34 15.17 -31.41 2.72
N LEU A 35 14.36 -30.92 3.65
CA LEU A 35 13.00 -31.40 3.96
C LEU A 35 11.90 -30.61 3.22
N GLY A 36 12.25 -29.62 2.40
CA GLY A 36 11.29 -28.73 1.74
C GLY A 36 10.26 -29.44 0.85
N LYS A 37 10.57 -30.63 0.32
CA LYS A 37 9.61 -31.45 -0.45
C LYS A 37 8.49 -32.03 0.43
N CYS A 38 8.72 -32.21 1.74
CA CYS A 38 7.76 -32.87 2.63
C CYS A 38 6.43 -32.12 2.76
N ILE A 39 6.41 -30.80 2.53
CA ILE A 39 5.20 -29.96 2.61
C ILE A 39 4.51 -29.79 1.26
N LYS A 40 5.00 -30.44 0.20
CA LYS A 40 4.44 -30.34 -1.15
C LYS A 40 3.41 -31.43 -1.41
N TYR A 41 2.41 -31.10 -2.21
CA TYR A 41 1.41 -32.06 -2.66
C TYR A 41 2.05 -33.16 -3.50
N GLY A 42 1.63 -34.42 -3.29
CA GLY A 42 2.12 -35.57 -4.02
C GLY A 42 3.62 -35.87 -3.83
N ASN A 43 4.21 -35.44 -2.70
CA ASN A 43 5.63 -35.68 -2.44
C ASN A 43 5.95 -37.18 -2.30
N ASP A 44 7.15 -37.56 -2.73
CA ASP A 44 7.71 -38.91 -2.73
C ASP A 44 8.72 -39.12 -1.59
N THR A 45 8.67 -38.28 -0.55
CA THR A 45 9.67 -38.26 0.53
C THR A 45 9.62 -39.50 1.42
N LEU A 46 10.72 -39.79 2.11
CA LEU A 46 10.81 -40.91 3.03
C LEU A 46 10.00 -40.66 4.31
N ALA A 47 9.50 -41.73 4.94
CA ALA A 47 8.76 -41.61 6.20
C ALA A 47 9.58 -40.92 7.30
N CYS A 48 10.89 -41.16 7.37
CA CYS A 48 11.78 -40.51 8.33
C CYS A 48 11.97 -39.00 8.05
N GLU A 49 11.96 -38.58 6.78
CA GLU A 49 12.01 -37.17 6.39
C GLU A 49 10.72 -36.47 6.78
N ARG A 50 9.56 -37.08 6.50
CA ARG A 50 8.26 -36.56 6.93
C ARG A 50 8.17 -36.41 8.44
N HIS A 51 8.64 -37.41 9.19
CA HIS A 51 8.68 -37.36 10.65
C HIS A 51 9.56 -36.22 11.16
N ARG A 52 10.75 -36.02 10.57
CA ARG A 52 11.62 -34.89 10.94
C ARG A 52 11.00 -33.54 10.60
N ALA A 53 10.37 -33.43 9.43
CA ALA A 53 9.70 -32.20 9.00
C ALA A 53 8.55 -31.82 9.96
N ILE A 54 7.70 -32.79 10.32
CA ILE A 54 6.57 -32.51 11.20
C ILE A 54 7.00 -32.16 12.64
N MET A 55 8.09 -32.77 13.14
CA MET A 55 8.66 -32.40 14.44
C MET A 55 9.14 -30.94 14.46
N ILE A 56 9.80 -30.50 13.38
CA ILE A 56 10.22 -29.09 13.24
C ILE A 56 8.99 -28.18 13.22
N MET A 57 7.99 -28.48 12.39
CA MET A 57 6.78 -27.66 12.31
C MET A 57 6.10 -27.53 13.67
N ARG A 58 5.87 -28.65 14.38
CA ARG A 58 5.23 -28.67 15.71
C ARG A 58 6.04 -27.92 16.77
N HIS A 59 7.36 -27.89 16.67
CA HIS A 59 8.21 -27.14 17.60
C HIS A 59 7.97 -25.63 17.50
N HIS A 60 7.57 -25.15 16.32
CA HIS A 60 7.27 -23.74 16.06
C HIS A 60 5.76 -23.44 16.07
N LEU A 61 4.94 -24.29 16.70
CA LEU A 61 3.54 -23.97 17.01
C LEU A 61 3.42 -23.61 18.49
N CYS A 62 2.49 -22.71 18.83
CA CYS A 62 2.06 -22.58 20.21
C CYS A 62 1.44 -23.90 20.72
N GLU A 63 1.35 -24.01 22.04
CA GLU A 63 0.84 -25.23 22.69
C GLU A 63 -0.57 -25.59 22.21
N ASP A 64 -1.48 -24.61 22.15
CA ASP A 64 -2.86 -24.85 21.75
C ASP A 64 -2.98 -25.40 20.31
N LEU A 65 -2.22 -24.85 19.36
CA LEU A 65 -2.21 -25.36 17.97
C LEU A 65 -1.56 -26.73 17.86
N ARG A 66 -0.53 -27.00 18.68
CA ARG A 66 0.12 -28.30 18.71
C ARG A 66 -0.85 -29.38 19.23
N ASP A 67 -1.67 -29.04 20.21
CA ASP A 67 -2.66 -29.95 20.77
C ASP A 67 -3.83 -30.16 19.81
N GLU A 68 -4.35 -29.08 19.21
CA GLU A 68 -5.42 -29.13 18.21
C GLU A 68 -5.04 -30.01 17.00
N PHE A 69 -3.83 -29.82 16.46
CA PHE A 69 -3.35 -30.58 15.30
C PHE A 69 -2.49 -31.80 15.67
N GLY A 70 -2.55 -32.25 16.93
CA GLY A 70 -1.71 -33.34 17.46
C GLY A 70 -1.91 -34.68 16.73
N TYR A 71 -3.08 -34.88 16.12
CA TYR A 71 -3.44 -36.08 15.35
C TYR A 71 -2.87 -36.08 13.92
N VAL A 72 -2.44 -34.94 13.39
CA VAL A 72 -1.94 -34.81 12.02
C VAL A 72 -0.49 -35.27 11.97
N ASN A 73 -0.23 -36.42 11.34
CA ASN A 73 1.11 -37.03 11.30
C ASN A 73 1.87 -36.77 9.98
N ASP A 74 1.19 -36.22 8.99
CA ASP A 74 1.79 -35.87 7.71
C ASP A 74 2.08 -34.35 7.65
N PRO A 75 3.33 -33.93 7.36
CA PRO A 75 3.71 -32.52 7.34
C PRO A 75 3.02 -31.72 6.23
N HIS A 76 2.69 -32.33 5.08
CA HIS A 76 1.95 -31.65 4.03
C HIS A 76 0.51 -31.36 4.48
N ASN A 77 -0.16 -32.33 5.11
CA ASN A 77 -1.50 -32.11 5.67
C ASN A 77 -1.48 -31.03 6.76
N LEU A 78 -0.49 -31.04 7.67
CA LEU A 78 -0.36 -29.99 8.69
C LEU A 78 -0.17 -28.61 8.06
N TRP A 79 0.69 -28.51 7.04
CA TRP A 79 0.90 -27.28 6.29
C TRP A 79 -0.41 -26.79 5.64
N LEU A 80 -1.16 -27.69 5.00
CA LEU A 80 -2.44 -27.36 4.37
C LEU A 80 -3.49 -26.87 5.38
N PHE A 81 -3.63 -27.52 6.53
CA PHE A 81 -4.61 -27.09 7.53
C PHE A 81 -4.29 -25.72 8.10
N LEU A 82 -3.02 -25.46 8.41
CA LEU A 82 -2.58 -24.13 8.87
C LEU A 82 -2.78 -23.08 7.77
N ASN A 83 -2.48 -23.42 6.51
CA ASN A 83 -2.68 -22.52 5.39
C ASN A 83 -4.16 -22.20 5.13
N SER A 84 -5.05 -23.20 5.23
CA SER A 84 -6.49 -22.96 5.11
C SER A 84 -7.00 -22.09 6.27
N ARG A 85 -6.58 -22.38 7.51
CA ARG A 85 -7.01 -21.59 8.67
C ARG A 85 -6.57 -20.13 8.62
N PHE A 86 -5.34 -19.87 8.23
CA PHE A 86 -4.74 -18.53 8.40
C PHE A 86 -4.50 -17.77 7.08
N CYS A 87 -4.16 -18.46 5.99
CA CYS A 87 -3.93 -17.78 4.71
C CYS A 87 -5.22 -17.52 3.93
N GLU A 88 -6.20 -18.43 3.92
CA GLU A 88 -7.43 -18.23 3.13
C GLU A 88 -8.23 -16.99 3.59
N PRO A 89 -8.44 -16.74 4.89
CA PRO A 89 -9.09 -15.51 5.34
C PRO A 89 -8.29 -14.26 4.97
N LEU A 90 -6.96 -14.31 5.16
CA LEU A 90 -6.06 -13.20 4.84
C LEU A 90 -6.04 -12.90 3.33
N LEU A 91 -6.11 -13.95 2.50
CA LEU A 91 -6.20 -13.84 1.05
C LEU A 91 -7.49 -13.13 0.64
N HIS A 92 -8.63 -13.55 1.20
CA HIS A 92 -9.91 -12.90 0.93
C HIS A 92 -9.91 -11.43 1.35
N GLU A 93 -9.38 -11.12 2.54
CA GLU A 93 -9.25 -9.74 3.01
C GLU A 93 -8.32 -8.91 2.12
N SER A 94 -7.17 -9.47 1.74
CA SER A 94 -6.19 -8.80 0.87
C SER A 94 -6.77 -8.53 -0.51
N LYS A 95 -7.52 -9.46 -1.10
CA LYS A 95 -8.24 -9.24 -2.37
C LYS A 95 -9.27 -8.12 -2.24
N LYS A 96 -10.06 -8.11 -1.15
CA LYS A 96 -11.02 -7.03 -0.90
C LYS A 96 -10.32 -5.67 -0.79
N LYS A 97 -9.20 -5.60 -0.05
CA LYS A 97 -8.39 -4.37 0.07
C LYS A 97 -7.80 -3.97 -1.27
N TRP A 98 -7.29 -4.91 -2.06
CA TRP A 98 -6.78 -4.67 -3.41
C TRP A 98 -7.86 -4.04 -4.30
N GLU A 99 -9.07 -4.61 -4.36
CA GLU A 99 -10.17 -4.05 -5.16
C GLU A 99 -10.55 -2.63 -4.71
N ALA A 100 -10.62 -2.41 -3.40
CA ALA A 100 -11.00 -1.11 -2.83
C ALA A 100 -9.91 -0.02 -2.93
N LEU A 101 -8.65 -0.40 -3.15
CA LEU A 101 -7.52 0.52 -3.14
C LEU A 101 -7.64 1.56 -4.27
N ARG A 102 -7.57 2.85 -3.95
CA ARG A 102 -7.56 3.96 -4.91
C ARG A 102 -6.61 5.06 -4.50
N PHE A 103 -5.82 5.55 -5.45
CA PHE A 103 -4.85 6.63 -5.21
C PHE A 103 -5.48 7.86 -4.55
N LYS A 104 -6.65 8.30 -5.03
CA LYS A 104 -7.37 9.47 -4.50
C LYS A 104 -7.78 9.39 -3.02
N ASP A 105 -7.80 8.19 -2.44
CA ASP A 105 -8.21 7.97 -1.05
C ASP A 105 -7.01 8.16 -0.08
N TYR A 106 -5.84 8.55 -0.59
CA TYR A 106 -4.60 8.75 0.17
C TYR A 106 -4.10 10.20 0.11
N GLU A 107 -3.50 10.66 1.22
CA GLU A 107 -2.89 12.00 1.32
C GLU A 107 -1.57 12.12 0.55
N SER A 108 -0.86 11.01 0.34
CA SER A 108 0.41 11.00 -0.37
C SER A 108 0.66 9.73 -1.16
N MET A 109 1.49 9.85 -2.20
CA MET A 109 1.96 8.76 -3.05
C MET A 109 2.74 7.69 -2.25
N ASP A 110 3.51 8.10 -1.24
CA ASP A 110 4.22 7.18 -0.34
C ASP A 110 3.27 6.35 0.54
N ASN A 111 2.20 6.97 1.06
CA ASN A 111 1.21 6.26 1.87
C ASN A 111 0.45 5.23 1.02
N TYR A 112 0.03 5.61 -0.18
CA TYR A 112 -0.58 4.69 -1.14
C TYR A 112 0.37 3.54 -1.50
N HIS A 113 1.63 3.85 -1.82
CA HIS A 113 2.63 2.85 -2.19
C HIS A 113 2.83 1.83 -1.07
N SER A 114 2.95 2.31 0.16
CA SER A 114 3.14 1.46 1.34
C SER A 114 2.00 0.45 1.48
N ASP A 115 0.76 0.89 1.29
CA ASP A 115 -0.42 0.03 1.34
C ASP A 115 -0.51 -0.93 0.16
N LEU A 116 -0.24 -0.46 -1.06
CA LEU A 116 -0.18 -1.30 -2.25
C LEU A 116 0.84 -2.42 -2.07
N MET A 117 2.04 -2.11 -1.57
CA MET A 117 3.10 -3.09 -1.32
C MET A 117 2.73 -4.07 -0.21
N ARG A 118 2.11 -3.59 0.89
CA ARG A 118 1.63 -4.45 1.97
C ARG A 118 0.60 -5.46 1.47
N ILE A 119 -0.41 -5.02 0.73
CA ILE A 119 -1.44 -5.89 0.14
C ILE A 119 -0.81 -6.88 -0.84
N THR A 120 0.07 -6.39 -1.73
CA THR A 120 0.78 -7.22 -2.72
C THR A 120 1.59 -8.32 -2.04
N TYR A 121 2.28 -8.00 -0.95
CA TYR A 121 3.06 -8.97 -0.19
C TYR A 121 2.18 -10.06 0.43
N SER A 122 1.06 -9.67 1.07
CA SER A 122 0.09 -10.62 1.62
C SER A 122 -0.49 -11.55 0.55
N LEU A 123 -0.89 -11.01 -0.61
CA LEU A 123 -1.38 -11.80 -1.75
C LEU A 123 -0.32 -12.82 -2.21
N ARG A 124 0.91 -12.36 -2.46
CA ARG A 124 2.01 -13.22 -2.93
C ARG A 124 2.34 -14.34 -1.94
N LEU A 125 2.33 -14.06 -0.65
CA LEU A 125 2.62 -15.08 0.36
C LEU A 125 1.50 -16.10 0.53
N CYS A 126 0.25 -15.72 0.24
CA CYS A 126 -0.85 -16.68 0.13
C CYS A 126 -0.92 -17.38 -1.23
N GLY A 127 0.10 -17.24 -2.07
CA GLY A 127 0.26 -17.99 -3.31
C GLY A 127 -0.39 -17.34 -4.53
N GLU A 128 -0.91 -16.12 -4.42
CA GLU A 128 -1.37 -15.38 -5.60
C GLU A 128 -0.19 -14.84 -6.40
N LEU A 129 -0.30 -14.92 -7.73
CA LEU A 129 0.65 -14.27 -8.61
C LEU A 129 0.22 -12.81 -8.79
N VAL A 130 1.01 -11.88 -8.25
CA VAL A 130 0.86 -10.44 -8.50
C VAL A 130 2.08 -9.97 -9.30
N THR A 131 1.86 -9.67 -10.57
CA THR A 131 2.90 -9.26 -11.53
C THR A 131 3.13 -7.75 -11.53
N ASN A 132 4.17 -7.28 -12.23
CA ASN A 132 4.35 -5.84 -12.49
C ASN A 132 3.20 -5.26 -13.30
N GLU A 133 2.64 -6.02 -14.24
CA GLU A 133 1.51 -5.60 -15.05
C GLU A 133 0.26 -5.38 -14.19
N ASP A 134 0.01 -6.27 -13.22
CA ASP A 134 -1.10 -6.11 -12.28
C ASP A 134 -0.95 -4.83 -11.45
N LEU A 135 0.27 -4.53 -10.98
CA LEU A 135 0.55 -3.28 -10.26
C LEU A 135 0.32 -2.05 -11.16
N LEU A 136 0.79 -2.08 -12.41
CA LEU A 136 0.59 -1.00 -13.37
C LEU A 136 -0.89 -0.76 -13.67
N ASN A 137 -1.63 -1.83 -13.98
CA ASN A 137 -3.06 -1.77 -14.26
C ASN A 137 -3.82 -1.28 -13.02
N LYS A 138 -3.44 -1.78 -11.84
CA LYS A 138 -4.05 -1.31 -10.59
C LYS A 138 -3.90 0.20 -10.40
N ASN A 139 -2.75 0.78 -10.71
CA ASN A 139 -2.57 2.23 -10.63
C ASN A 139 -3.41 2.96 -11.69
N ARG A 140 -3.40 2.47 -12.93
CA ARG A 140 -4.15 3.05 -14.05
C ARG A 140 -5.66 3.11 -13.76
N ASP A 141 -6.20 2.08 -13.12
CA ASP A 141 -7.63 1.99 -12.76
C ASP A 141 -8.02 2.96 -11.64
N THR A 142 -7.06 3.60 -10.98
CA THR A 142 -7.32 4.51 -9.85
C THR A 142 -7.25 5.99 -10.22
N PHE A 143 -6.76 6.31 -11.43
CA PHE A 143 -6.72 7.70 -11.90
C PHE A 143 -8.13 8.24 -12.14
N HIS A 144 -8.31 9.54 -11.88
CA HIS A 144 -9.60 10.19 -12.16
C HIS A 144 -9.83 10.31 -13.66
N SER A 145 -11.09 10.33 -14.10
CA SER A 145 -11.43 10.48 -15.53
C SER A 145 -10.93 11.79 -16.13
N GLU A 146 -10.72 12.81 -15.30
CA GLU A 146 -10.19 14.13 -15.71
C GLU A 146 -8.66 14.12 -15.85
N GLU A 147 -7.95 13.15 -15.27
CA GLU A 147 -6.49 13.02 -15.33
C GLU A 147 -6.03 12.31 -16.62
N VAL A 148 -6.56 12.76 -17.77
CA VAL A 148 -6.40 12.09 -19.07
C VAL A 148 -4.93 11.99 -19.49
N LEU A 149 -4.12 13.04 -19.31
CA LEU A 149 -2.70 13.00 -19.67
C LEU A 149 -1.90 12.06 -18.75
N LEU A 150 -2.18 12.07 -17.44
CA LEU A 150 -1.55 11.14 -16.49
C LEU A 150 -1.87 9.69 -16.87
N SER A 151 -3.14 9.40 -17.17
CA SER A 151 -3.57 8.10 -17.67
C SER A 151 -2.86 7.71 -18.97
N HIS A 152 -2.67 8.65 -19.90
CA HIS A 152 -1.93 8.40 -21.14
C HIS A 152 -0.45 8.13 -20.86
N GLN A 153 0.23 8.96 -20.08
CA GLN A 153 1.66 8.79 -19.77
C GLN A 153 1.90 7.50 -19.00
N ALA A 154 0.98 7.13 -18.09
CA ALA A 154 1.03 5.88 -17.35
C ALA A 154 1.06 4.62 -18.24
N LYS A 155 0.52 4.69 -19.47
CA LYS A 155 0.57 3.59 -20.45
C LYS A 155 1.97 3.33 -21.00
N GLY A 156 2.86 4.31 -20.96
CA GLY A 156 4.23 4.20 -21.47
C GLY A 156 5.20 3.46 -20.57
N PHE A 157 4.86 3.25 -19.29
CA PHE A 157 5.72 2.56 -18.33
C PHE A 157 5.57 1.05 -18.41
N THR A 158 6.70 0.34 -18.30
CA THR A 158 6.79 -1.13 -18.32
C THR A 158 7.02 -1.73 -16.93
N THR A 159 7.40 -0.91 -15.94
CA THR A 159 7.54 -1.32 -14.54
C THR A 159 6.76 -0.39 -13.62
N TYR A 160 6.28 -0.94 -12.50
CA TYR A 160 5.60 -0.15 -11.49
C TYR A 160 6.50 0.93 -10.87
N TYR A 161 7.79 0.63 -10.64
CA TYR A 161 8.69 1.57 -9.99
C TYR A 161 9.01 2.80 -10.85
N ASP A 162 9.05 2.66 -12.18
CA ASP A 162 9.20 3.80 -13.07
C ASP A 162 7.96 4.71 -13.01
N LEU A 163 6.75 4.11 -13.03
CA LEU A 163 5.50 4.85 -12.85
C LEU A 163 5.43 5.53 -11.48
N PHE A 164 5.80 4.82 -10.42
CA PHE A 164 5.81 5.35 -9.05
C PHE A 164 6.74 6.56 -8.92
N SER A 165 7.96 6.47 -9.46
CA SER A 165 8.92 7.57 -9.44
C SER A 165 8.38 8.80 -10.18
N TYR A 166 7.74 8.57 -11.33
CA TYR A 166 7.09 9.62 -12.10
C TYR A 166 5.93 10.29 -11.34
N LEU A 167 5.08 9.51 -10.67
CA LEU A 167 3.96 10.03 -9.88
C LEU A 167 4.46 10.84 -8.66
N LEU A 168 5.55 10.40 -8.02
CA LEU A 168 6.21 11.17 -6.96
C LEU A 168 6.71 12.54 -7.46
N ASP A 169 7.32 12.59 -8.64
CA ASP A 169 7.78 13.86 -9.22
C ASP A 169 6.61 14.82 -9.48
N ILE A 170 5.47 14.32 -9.95
CA ILE A 170 4.25 15.10 -10.14
C ILE A 170 3.72 15.63 -8.80
N GLU A 171 3.63 14.78 -7.79
CA GLU A 171 3.19 15.17 -6.45
C GLU A 171 4.07 16.29 -5.89
N GLN A 172 5.39 16.16 -5.97
CA GLN A 172 6.33 17.18 -5.52
C GLN A 172 6.18 18.50 -6.29
N LYS A 173 5.95 18.44 -7.60
CA LYS A 173 5.69 19.64 -8.42
C LYS A 173 4.38 20.31 -8.01
N LYS A 174 3.30 19.53 -7.81
CA LYS A 174 2.01 20.03 -7.32
C LYS A 174 2.16 20.71 -5.95
N GLN A 175 2.90 20.08 -5.02
CA GLN A 175 3.14 20.66 -3.70
C GLN A 175 3.89 21.99 -3.78
N LYS A 176 4.98 22.06 -4.55
CA LYS A 176 5.73 23.32 -4.76
C LYS A 176 4.86 24.44 -5.34
N ARG A 177 3.94 24.08 -6.25
CA ARG A 177 2.99 25.04 -6.83
C ARG A 177 2.03 25.57 -5.75
N MET A 178 1.45 24.69 -4.94
CA MET A 178 0.57 25.07 -3.83
C MET A 178 1.27 25.97 -2.81
N ASP A 179 2.53 25.65 -2.46
CA ASP A 179 3.33 26.48 -1.55
C ASP A 179 3.58 27.88 -2.12
N ASN A 180 3.85 27.99 -3.43
CA ASN A 180 4.05 29.27 -4.10
C ASN A 180 2.75 30.09 -4.15
N ILE A 181 1.61 29.46 -4.48
CA ILE A 181 0.29 30.14 -4.49
C ILE A 181 -0.03 30.66 -3.09
N ARG A 182 0.17 29.84 -2.06
CA ARG A 182 -0.06 30.25 -0.68
C ARG A 182 0.78 31.47 -0.30
N ARG A 183 2.09 31.46 -0.61
CA ARG A 183 2.96 32.60 -0.38
C ARG A 183 2.53 33.86 -1.12
N PHE A 184 2.03 33.71 -2.35
CA PHE A 184 1.50 34.84 -3.11
C PHE A 184 0.26 35.43 -2.44
N ASN A 185 -0.68 34.58 -2.01
CA ASN A 185 -1.88 35.01 -1.30
C ASN A 185 -1.54 35.73 0.01
N ASP A 186 -0.57 35.22 0.78
CA ASP A 186 -0.09 35.88 2.00
C ASP A 186 0.46 37.30 1.70
N ILE A 187 1.18 37.48 0.59
CA ILE A 187 1.70 38.79 0.17
C ILE A 187 0.57 39.73 -0.25
N MET A 188 -0.41 39.21 -0.98
CA MET A 188 -1.57 40.01 -1.43
C MET A 188 -2.42 40.46 -0.24
N GLU A 189 -2.62 39.62 0.77
CA GLU A 189 -3.31 39.98 2.00
C GLU A 189 -2.61 41.15 2.71
N ILE A 190 -1.29 41.08 2.89
CA ILE A 190 -0.49 42.18 3.45
C ILE A 190 -0.62 43.45 2.62
N TYR A 191 -0.56 43.34 1.28
CA TYR A 191 -0.68 44.49 0.39
C TYR A 191 -2.04 45.21 0.56
N TYR A 192 -3.13 44.45 0.64
CA TYR A 192 -4.47 45.02 0.84
C TYR A 192 -4.66 45.59 2.25
N GLU A 193 -4.08 44.99 3.29
CA GLU A 193 -4.09 45.56 4.65
C GLU A 193 -3.36 46.91 4.72
N VAL A 194 -2.20 47.01 4.07
CA VAL A 194 -1.44 48.26 3.99
C VAL A 194 -2.26 49.33 3.24
N LEU A 195 -2.83 48.98 2.08
CA LEU A 195 -3.71 49.87 1.32
C LEU A 195 -4.91 50.39 2.14
N ASP A 196 -5.59 49.51 2.88
CA ASP A 196 -6.77 49.89 3.69
C ASP A 196 -6.36 50.76 4.90
N SER A 197 -5.16 50.54 5.45
CA SER A 197 -4.60 51.37 6.53
C SER A 197 -4.13 52.75 6.07
N GLU A 198 -3.61 52.85 4.84
CA GLU A 198 -3.10 54.09 4.24
C GLU A 198 -4.23 54.94 3.63
N MET A 199 -5.34 54.33 3.22
CA MET A 199 -6.47 55.02 2.62
C MET A 199 -7.71 55.04 3.54
N LYS A 200 -7.84 56.08 4.38
CA LYS A 200 -9.18 56.58 4.76
C LYS A 200 -9.86 57.17 3.52
N ILE A 201 -10.47 56.32 2.68
CA ILE A 201 -11.17 56.75 1.46
C ILE A 201 -12.45 57.52 1.84
N PRO A 202 -12.67 58.76 1.34
CA PRO A 202 -13.96 59.43 1.46
C PRO A 202 -15.07 58.58 0.80
N GLU A 203 -16.22 58.41 1.46
CA GLU A 203 -17.31 57.47 1.11
C GLU A 203 -17.74 57.44 -0.37
N ALA A 204 -17.49 58.50 -1.14
CA ALA A 204 -17.84 58.62 -2.55
C ALA A 204 -17.11 57.63 -3.50
N ASN A 205 -15.96 57.07 -3.09
CA ASN A 205 -15.15 56.20 -3.98
C ASN A 205 -15.23 54.70 -3.63
N LYS A 206 -16.01 54.31 -2.62
CA LYS A 206 -16.06 52.93 -2.11
C LYS A 206 -16.69 51.95 -3.11
N ALA A 207 -17.79 52.37 -3.75
CA ALA A 207 -18.53 51.53 -4.70
C ALA A 207 -17.73 51.16 -5.98
N THR A 208 -16.83 52.04 -6.43
CA THR A 208 -15.97 51.80 -7.59
C THR A 208 -14.83 50.84 -7.27
N PHE A 209 -14.37 50.83 -6.03
CA PHE A 209 -13.30 49.96 -5.54
C PHE A 209 -13.82 48.53 -5.32
N ASP A 210 -15.00 48.38 -4.69
CA ASP A 210 -15.64 47.07 -4.45
C ASP A 210 -15.98 46.35 -5.76
N LYS A 211 -16.36 47.11 -6.80
CA LYS A 211 -16.63 46.54 -8.14
C LYS A 211 -15.38 45.96 -8.80
N LYS A 212 -14.25 46.69 -8.74
CA LYS A 212 -12.96 46.20 -9.25
C LYS A 212 -12.47 44.96 -8.52
N ARG A 213 -12.66 44.92 -7.18
CA ARG A 213 -12.33 43.75 -6.36
C ARG A 213 -13.10 42.50 -6.80
N SER A 214 -14.40 42.64 -7.07
CA SER A 214 -15.22 41.49 -7.53
C SER A 214 -14.89 41.03 -8.95
N GLU A 215 -14.46 41.96 -9.83
CA GLU A 215 -14.05 41.63 -11.20
C GLU A 215 -12.68 40.90 -11.20
N GLU A 216 -11.73 41.33 -10.37
CA GLU A 216 -10.44 40.65 -10.20
C GLU A 216 -10.62 39.26 -9.56
N ASP A 217 -11.37 39.13 -8.46
CA ASP A 217 -11.65 37.83 -7.82
C ASP A 217 -12.34 36.85 -8.80
N SER A 218 -13.22 37.34 -9.68
CA SER A 218 -13.88 36.54 -10.72
C SER A 218 -12.90 36.06 -11.80
N GLU A 219 -11.92 36.87 -12.17
CA GLU A 219 -10.94 36.54 -13.22
C GLU A 219 -9.95 35.47 -12.72
N TRP A 220 -9.58 35.52 -11.44
CA TRP A 220 -8.73 34.50 -10.80
C TRP A 220 -9.43 33.16 -10.57
N THR A 221 -10.72 33.18 -10.23
CA THR A 221 -11.52 31.94 -10.06
C THR A 221 -11.70 31.22 -11.41
N LEU A 222 -11.73 31.95 -12.53
CA LEU A 222 -11.77 31.39 -13.88
C LEU A 222 -10.43 30.73 -14.28
N MET A 223 -9.30 31.33 -13.88
CA MET A 223 -7.97 30.73 -14.04
C MET A 223 -7.83 29.43 -13.23
N ASP A 224 -8.38 29.35 -12.01
CA ASP A 224 -8.38 28.10 -11.21
C ASP A 224 -9.13 26.95 -11.91
N HIS A 225 -10.18 27.26 -12.69
CA HIS A 225 -10.94 26.28 -13.46
C HIS A 225 -10.30 25.90 -14.81
N GLU A 226 -9.67 26.84 -15.52
CA GLU A 226 -8.96 26.53 -16.78
C GLU A 226 -7.59 25.86 -16.55
N VAL A 227 -6.91 26.15 -15.44
CA VAL A 227 -5.61 25.54 -15.10
C VAL A 227 -5.77 24.09 -14.61
N GLY A 228 -6.99 23.67 -14.22
CA GLY A 228 -7.32 22.26 -14.05
C GLY A 228 -7.31 21.43 -15.34
N LEU A 229 -7.33 22.08 -16.51
CA LEU A 229 -7.38 21.44 -17.83
C LEU A 229 -6.02 21.42 -18.56
N TYR A 230 -5.06 22.25 -18.14
CA TYR A 230 -3.73 22.32 -18.76
C TYR A 230 -2.69 21.64 -17.89
N ILE A 231 -2.59 20.34 -18.16
CA ILE A 231 -1.63 19.41 -17.60
C ILE A 231 -0.24 19.72 -18.17
N GLU A 232 0.75 19.88 -17.29
CA GLU A 232 2.19 19.74 -17.57
C GLU A 232 2.83 18.78 -16.57
#